data_AF-A0A3P7DW08-F1
#
_entry.id   AF-A0A3P7DW08-F1
#
_cell.length_a   1.000
_cell.length_b   1.000
_cell.length_c   1.000
_cell.angle_alpha   90.00
_cell.angle_beta   90.00
_cell.angle_gamma   90.00
#
_symmetry.space_group_name_H-M   'P 1'
#
loop_
_entity.id
_entity.type
_entity.pdbx_description
1 polymer ?
#
loop_
_entity_poly.entity_id
_entity_poly.type
_entity_poly.pdbx_seq_one_letter_code
_entity_poly.pdbx_strand_id
1 'polypeptide(L)'
;MRNGYSNGTHRSNGFRRDAGLNDLKIAHAIKATQVSKPYPKIKHAGARYVVDYDAQTRLELIHRKDEDKLYEAFDENKKREYDQFEKETKEEWEQALADFARKYEKGQVGSRNKEDLIRHLTIKRDKKLETLHQQRKERERLQTAELLDRQAKEMLDLFKQARVECDDSSYIGSPSYPTTPPPPQPPICSKREIYTNTMVFEAIDEVAITMAQSEITTFTELIRTLTANARNDIEKAR
;
A
#
# COMPACT_ATOMS: atom_id res chain seq x y z
N MET A 1 -6.66 44.23 38.96
CA MET A 1 -7.23 44.91 37.77
C MET A 1 -6.28 44.71 36.59
N ARG A 2 -6.32 43.56 35.89
CA ARG A 2 -5.56 43.37 34.64
C ARG A 2 -6.21 42.27 33.80
N ASN A 3 -6.76 42.68 32.67
CA ASN A 3 -7.38 41.83 31.64
C ASN A 3 -6.35 40.89 31.02
N GLY A 4 -6.77 39.65 30.75
CA GLY A 4 -6.05 38.68 29.93
C GLY A 4 -7.04 37.77 29.23
N TYR A 5 -7.58 38.22 28.10
CA TYR A 5 -8.34 37.39 27.17
C TYR A 5 -7.35 36.49 26.42
N SER A 6 -7.55 35.17 26.50
CA SER A 6 -6.79 34.21 25.69
C SER A 6 -7.68 33.04 25.25
N ASN A 7 -7.52 32.71 23.97
CA ASN A 7 -7.86 31.47 23.29
C ASN A 7 -9.32 31.20 22.87
N GLY A 8 -9.68 31.83 21.75
CA GLY A 8 -10.49 31.18 20.72
C GLY A 8 -9.58 30.59 19.63
N THR A 9 -9.36 29.28 19.65
CA THR A 9 -8.92 28.53 18.45
C THR A 9 -9.83 27.31 18.31
N HIS A 10 -10.73 27.43 17.34
CA HIS A 10 -11.63 26.39 16.89
C HIS A 10 -10.83 25.14 16.51
N ARG A 11 -10.93 24.10 17.33
CA ARG A 11 -10.60 22.73 16.95
C ARG A 11 -11.65 22.25 15.95
N SER A 12 -11.40 22.44 14.66
CA SER A 12 -12.14 21.72 13.63
C SER A 12 -11.82 20.22 13.80
N ASN A 13 -12.84 19.41 14.00
CA ASN A 13 -12.77 17.95 13.99
C ASN A 13 -12.11 17.47 12.69
N GLY A 14 -10.80 17.27 12.74
CA GLY A 14 -10.04 16.61 11.70
C GLY A 14 -10.41 15.14 11.69
N PHE A 15 -11.19 14.74 10.69
CA PHE A 15 -11.32 13.36 10.25
C PHE A 15 -9.98 12.65 10.43
N ARG A 16 -9.95 11.63 11.29
CA ARG A 16 -8.81 10.70 11.35
C ARG A 16 -8.58 10.24 9.93
N ARG A 17 -7.47 10.67 9.34
CA ARG A 17 -7.01 10.23 8.03
C ARG A 17 -6.88 8.71 8.12
N ASP A 18 -7.84 8.02 7.52
CA ASP A 18 -7.84 6.57 7.41
C ASP A 18 -6.60 6.16 6.61
N ALA A 19 -5.59 5.72 7.35
CA ALA A 19 -4.29 5.33 6.80
C ALA A 19 -4.37 4.04 5.97
N GLY A 20 -5.55 3.39 5.85
CA GLY A 20 -5.69 2.16 5.05
C GLY A 20 -6.13 2.38 3.60
N LEU A 21 -6.82 3.48 3.28
CA LEU A 21 -7.48 3.66 1.98
C LEU A 21 -6.55 4.22 0.90
N ASN A 22 -5.47 4.90 1.28
CA ASN A 22 -4.45 5.31 0.33
C ASN A 22 -3.53 4.14 -0.07
N ASP A 23 -3.40 3.13 0.79
CA ASP A 23 -2.58 1.94 0.52
C ASP A 23 -3.28 0.91 -0.38
N LEU A 24 -4.63 0.94 -0.45
CA LEU A 24 -5.41 0.09 -1.37
C LEU A 24 -5.57 0.67 -2.77
N LYS A 25 -5.19 1.93 -2.98
CA LYS A 25 -5.22 2.52 -4.31
C LYS A 25 -4.07 1.92 -5.11
N ILE A 26 -4.39 1.27 -6.22
CA ILE A 26 -3.43 0.95 -7.27
C ILE A 26 -2.72 2.27 -7.56
N ALA A 27 -1.40 2.30 -7.32
CA ALA A 27 -0.62 3.54 -7.22
C ALA A 27 -0.72 4.47 -8.44
N HIS A 28 -1.32 3.99 -9.54
CA HIS A 28 -1.59 4.71 -10.77
C HIS A 28 -2.85 5.60 -10.78
N ALA A 29 -3.81 5.41 -9.85
CA ALA A 29 -5.17 5.94 -10.04
C ALA A 29 -5.39 7.45 -9.78
N ILE A 30 -4.72 8.09 -8.80
CA ILE A 30 -5.22 9.41 -8.30
C ILE A 30 -4.26 10.60 -8.52
N LYS A 31 -2.98 10.36 -8.82
CA LYS A 31 -2.02 11.45 -9.13
C LYS A 31 -1.44 11.42 -10.54
N ALA A 32 -1.57 10.31 -11.25
CA ALA A 32 -1.09 10.22 -12.62
C ALA A 32 -2.11 10.76 -13.64
N THR A 33 -3.39 10.96 -13.28
CA THR A 33 -4.48 11.29 -14.23
C THR A 33 -4.39 12.71 -14.79
N GLN A 34 -3.50 13.55 -14.25
CA GLN A 34 -3.19 14.87 -14.81
C GLN A 34 -1.78 14.98 -15.40
N VAL A 35 -0.87 14.01 -15.16
CA VAL A 35 0.52 14.06 -15.62
C VAL A 35 1.07 12.66 -15.88
N SER A 36 0.90 12.14 -17.10
CA SER A 36 1.97 11.44 -17.83
C SER A 36 1.46 11.15 -19.23
N LYS A 37 2.12 11.74 -20.23
CA LYS A 37 2.08 11.19 -21.59
C LYS A 37 2.47 9.69 -21.52
N PRO A 38 2.01 8.83 -22.45
CA PRO A 38 2.53 7.47 -22.55
C PRO A 38 4.07 7.51 -22.49
N TYR A 39 4.68 6.65 -21.66
CA TYR A 39 6.12 6.68 -21.37
C TYR A 39 6.91 6.76 -22.67
N PRO A 40 7.68 7.82 -22.96
CA PRO A 40 8.26 8.00 -24.28
C PRO A 40 8.96 6.72 -24.77
N LYS A 41 8.62 6.26 -25.99
CA LYS A 41 9.25 5.07 -26.61
C LYS A 41 10.78 5.21 -26.49
N ILE A 42 11.43 4.30 -25.78
CA ILE A 42 12.88 4.26 -25.64
C ILE A 42 13.44 3.78 -26.98
N LYS A 43 14.01 4.71 -27.75
CA LYS A 43 14.67 4.40 -29.01
C LYS A 43 16.18 4.33 -28.78
N HIS A 44 16.71 3.14 -28.51
CA HIS A 44 18.15 2.88 -28.52
C HIS A 44 18.47 1.66 -29.38
N ALA A 45 19.70 1.57 -29.90
CA ALA A 45 20.11 0.62 -30.94
C ALA A 45 20.01 -0.90 -30.59
N GLY A 46 19.62 -1.25 -29.37
CA GLY A 46 19.32 -2.63 -28.95
C GLY A 46 17.93 -2.84 -28.32
N ALA A 47 17.02 -1.86 -28.41
CA ALA A 47 15.69 -1.97 -27.82
C ALA A 47 14.82 -2.82 -28.74
N ARG A 48 14.68 -4.11 -28.43
CA ARG A 48 13.66 -4.97 -29.02
C ARG A 48 12.52 -5.13 -28.01
N TYR A 49 11.43 -4.42 -28.25
CA TYR A 49 10.20 -4.64 -27.50
C TYR A 49 9.61 -6.00 -27.88
N VAL A 50 9.26 -6.82 -26.89
CA VAL A 50 8.64 -8.13 -27.13
C VAL A 50 7.22 -7.96 -27.66
N VAL A 51 6.52 -6.93 -27.17
CA VAL A 51 5.17 -6.54 -27.54
C VAL A 51 5.24 -5.19 -28.24
N ASP A 52 4.42 -4.98 -29.27
CA ASP A 52 4.30 -3.64 -29.87
C ASP A 52 3.93 -2.62 -28.78
N TYR A 53 4.79 -1.62 -28.62
CA TYR A 53 4.63 -0.59 -27.59
C TYR A 53 3.25 0.09 -27.69
N ASP A 54 2.72 0.28 -28.90
CA ASP A 54 1.42 0.91 -29.09
C ASP A 54 0.27 0.00 -28.64
N ALA A 55 0.41 -1.32 -28.80
CA ALA A 55 -0.55 -2.31 -28.29
C ALA A 55 -0.54 -2.37 -26.76
N GLN A 56 0.64 -2.43 -26.15
CA GLN A 56 0.79 -2.41 -24.69
C GLN A 56 0.20 -1.12 -24.09
N THR A 57 0.58 0.04 -24.63
CA THR A 57 0.09 1.35 -24.16
C THR A 57 -1.43 1.44 -24.26
N ARG A 58 -2.02 0.92 -25.34
CA ARG A 58 -3.47 0.91 -25.51
C ARG A 58 -4.17 0.05 -24.46
N LEU A 59 -3.61 -1.12 -24.15
CA LEU A 59 -4.15 -2.00 -23.12
C LEU A 59 -4.07 -1.34 -21.73
N GLU A 60 -2.93 -0.74 -21.39
CA GLU A 60 -2.74 0.01 -20.13
C GLU A 60 -3.73 1.18 -20.00
N LEU A 61 -4.04 1.89 -21.09
CA LEU A 61 -5.06 2.94 -21.08
C LEU A 61 -6.48 2.40 -20.80
N ILE A 62 -6.80 1.21 -21.31
CA ILE A 62 -8.06 0.53 -21.01
C ILE A 62 -8.10 0.12 -19.54
N HIS A 63 -7.03 -0.50 -19.04
CA HIS A 63 -6.87 -0.93 -17.65
C HIS A 63 -7.09 0.22 -16.69
N ARG A 64 -6.44 1.36 -16.98
CA ARG A 64 -6.59 2.58 -16.20
C ARG A 64 -8.03 3.10 -16.17
N LYS A 65 -8.73 3.10 -17.31
CA LYS A 65 -10.13 3.52 -17.37
C LYS A 65 -11.02 2.61 -16.53
N ASP A 66 -10.71 1.33 -16.47
CA ASP A 66 -11.45 0.38 -15.63
C ASP A 66 -11.15 0.59 -14.14
N GLU A 67 -9.90 0.88 -13.78
CA GLU A 67 -9.50 1.27 -12.41
C GLU A 67 -10.23 2.54 -11.95
N ASP A 68 -10.22 3.59 -12.77
CA ASP A 68 -10.87 4.86 -12.46
C ASP A 68 -12.37 4.66 -12.18
N LYS A 69 -13.07 3.89 -13.03
CA LYS A 69 -14.48 3.53 -12.81
C LYS A 69 -14.70 2.75 -11.52
N LEU A 70 -13.80 1.81 -11.18
CA LEU A 70 -13.89 1.03 -9.96
C LEU A 70 -13.78 1.96 -8.73
N TYR A 71 -12.83 2.89 -8.73
CA TYR A 71 -12.64 3.84 -7.64
C TYR A 71 -13.80 4.85 -7.53
N GLU A 72 -14.35 5.32 -8.66
CA GLU A 72 -15.57 6.12 -8.66
C GLU A 72 -16.73 5.37 -8.00
N ALA A 73 -16.93 4.10 -8.36
CA ALA A 73 -17.96 3.24 -7.75
C ALA A 73 -17.71 3.02 -6.25
N PHE A 74 -16.45 2.85 -5.82
CA PHE A 74 -16.10 2.75 -4.40
C PHE A 74 -16.47 4.01 -3.63
N ASP A 75 -16.15 5.19 -4.15
CA ASP A 75 -16.44 6.45 -3.47
C ASP A 75 -17.95 6.74 -3.42
N GLU A 76 -18.68 6.44 -4.49
CA GLU A 76 -20.14 6.51 -4.49
C GLU A 76 -20.78 5.53 -3.50
N ASN A 77 -20.32 4.28 -3.47
CA ASN A 77 -20.84 3.28 -2.54
C ASN A 77 -20.53 3.67 -1.09
N LYS A 78 -19.32 4.18 -0.85
CA LYS A 78 -18.86 4.64 0.45
C LYS A 78 -19.73 5.77 0.99
N LYS A 79 -20.08 6.73 0.13
CA LYS A 79 -21.00 7.81 0.46
C LYS A 79 -22.41 7.29 0.74
N ARG A 80 -22.96 6.44 -0.13
CA ARG A 80 -24.29 5.83 0.03
C ARG A 80 -24.41 5.04 1.35
N GLU A 81 -23.44 4.19 1.65
CA GLU A 81 -23.41 3.41 2.89
C GLU A 81 -23.29 4.30 4.13
N TYR A 82 -22.50 5.37 4.06
CA TYR A 82 -22.35 6.32 5.17
C TYR A 82 -23.65 7.09 5.41
N ASP A 83 -24.28 7.61 4.35
CA ASP A 83 -25.55 8.33 4.44
C ASP A 83 -26.67 7.43 5.00
N GLN A 84 -26.73 6.17 4.56
CA GLN A 84 -27.66 5.18 5.10
C GLN A 84 -27.37 4.89 6.58
N PHE A 85 -26.11 4.67 6.94
CA PHE A 85 -25.71 4.41 8.32
C PHE A 85 -26.06 5.57 9.26
N GLU A 86 -25.80 6.82 8.85
CA GLU A 86 -26.13 8.01 9.65
C GLU A 86 -27.64 8.16 9.81
N LYS A 87 -28.43 7.89 8.77
CA LYS A 87 -29.90 7.90 8.84
C LYS A 87 -30.42 6.87 9.84
N GLU A 88 -30.01 5.60 9.69
CA GLU A 88 -30.42 4.52 10.60
C GLU A 88 -29.98 4.81 12.05
N THR A 89 -28.75 5.28 12.23
CA THR A 89 -28.21 5.64 13.55
C THR A 89 -29.04 6.76 14.18
N LYS A 90 -29.40 7.78 13.40
CA LYS A 90 -30.23 8.88 13.88
C LYS A 90 -31.62 8.41 14.30
N GLU A 91 -32.27 7.57 13.50
CA GLU A 91 -33.58 6.99 13.80
C GLU A 91 -33.53 6.13 15.09
N GLU A 92 -32.51 5.26 15.22
CA GLU A 92 -32.29 4.46 16.43
C GLU A 92 -32.05 5.34 17.67
N TRP A 93 -31.31 6.44 17.52
CA TRP A 93 -31.06 7.41 18.58
C TRP A 93 -32.34 8.13 18.99
N GLU A 94 -33.12 8.62 18.04
CA GLU A 94 -34.39 9.31 18.30
C GLU A 94 -35.39 8.38 19.00
N GLN A 95 -35.50 7.13 18.56
CA GLN A 95 -36.36 6.13 19.21
C GLN A 95 -35.92 5.84 20.65
N ALA A 96 -34.63 5.63 20.88
CA ALA A 96 -34.10 5.38 22.22
C ALA A 96 -34.27 6.58 23.16
N LEU A 97 -34.12 7.81 22.65
CA LEU A 97 -34.36 9.03 23.41
C LEU A 97 -35.84 9.23 23.71
N ALA A 98 -36.74 8.94 22.77
CA ALA A 98 -38.18 8.99 23.00
C ALA A 98 -38.62 7.96 24.06
N ASP A 99 -38.08 6.75 24.01
CA ASP A 99 -38.30 5.72 25.04
C ASP A 99 -37.79 6.15 26.41
N PHE A 100 -36.61 6.76 26.45
CA PHE A 100 -36.04 7.30 27.67
C PHE A 100 -36.89 8.43 28.24
N ALA A 101 -37.32 9.38 27.41
CA ALA A 101 -38.19 10.49 27.83
C ALA A 101 -39.50 9.98 28.43
N ARG A 102 -40.16 9.00 27.77
CA ARG A 102 -41.38 8.35 28.28
C ARG A 102 -41.18 7.68 29.65
N LYS A 103 -40.02 7.05 29.88
CA LYS A 103 -39.70 6.42 31.17
C LYS A 103 -39.32 7.46 32.24
N TYR A 104 -38.69 8.56 31.83
CA TYR A 104 -38.28 9.65 32.71
C TYR A 104 -39.51 10.40 33.25
N GLU A 105 -40.49 10.69 32.40
CA GLU A 105 -41.78 11.28 32.80
C GLU A 105 -42.56 10.38 33.77
N LYS A 106 -42.45 9.06 33.63
CA LYS A 106 -43.03 8.07 34.56
C LYS A 106 -42.23 7.88 35.86
N GLY A 107 -41.12 8.59 36.05
CA GLY A 107 -40.25 8.46 37.22
C GLY A 107 -39.48 7.13 37.31
N GLN A 108 -39.42 6.35 36.23
CA GLN A 108 -38.77 5.04 36.22
C GLN A 108 -37.25 5.11 36.05
N VAL A 109 -36.71 6.23 35.56
CA VAL A 109 -35.28 6.40 35.26
C VAL A 109 -34.75 7.75 35.77
N GLY A 110 -33.52 7.75 36.30
CA GLY A 110 -32.85 8.95 36.81
C GLY A 110 -31.76 9.49 35.88
N SER A 111 -31.07 10.56 36.31
CA SER A 111 -30.01 11.21 35.52
C SER A 111 -28.86 10.27 35.16
N ARG A 112 -28.47 9.35 36.06
CA ARG A 112 -27.42 8.34 35.78
C ARG A 112 -27.76 7.47 34.56
N ASN A 113 -29.03 7.08 34.42
CA ASN A 113 -29.50 6.25 33.31
C ASN A 113 -29.41 6.99 31.97
N LYS A 114 -29.46 8.34 31.97
CA LYS A 114 -29.27 9.16 30.77
C LYS A 114 -27.83 9.03 30.26
N GLU A 115 -26.86 9.16 31.15
CA GLU A 115 -25.44 9.02 30.78
C GLU A 115 -25.14 7.60 30.31
N ASP A 116 -25.66 6.59 31.00
CA ASP A 116 -25.50 5.19 30.62
C ASP A 116 -26.08 4.90 29.23
N LEU A 117 -27.27 5.46 28.93
CA LEU A 117 -27.90 5.36 27.62
C LEU A 117 -27.05 6.00 26.52
N ILE A 118 -26.58 7.23 26.74
CA ILE A 118 -25.73 7.94 25.76
C ILE A 118 -24.44 7.14 25.51
N ARG A 119 -23.79 6.63 26.56
CA ARG A 119 -22.59 5.78 26.41
C ARG A 119 -22.92 4.50 25.64
N HIS A 120 -24.02 3.83 25.96
CA HIS A 120 -24.44 2.62 25.26
C HIS A 120 -24.70 2.86 23.77
N LEU A 121 -25.47 3.91 23.44
CA LEU A 121 -25.78 4.27 22.04
C LEU A 121 -24.52 4.67 21.26
N THR A 122 -23.58 5.36 21.91
CA THR A 122 -22.30 5.74 21.30
C THR A 122 -21.45 4.49 21.02
N ILE A 123 -21.29 3.59 21.99
CA ILE A 123 -20.56 2.33 21.80
C ILE A 123 -21.21 1.47 20.71
N LYS A 124 -22.55 1.41 20.68
CA LYS A 124 -23.30 0.66 19.67
C LYS A 124 -23.04 1.24 18.27
N ARG A 125 -23.11 2.56 18.12
CA ARG A 125 -22.77 3.26 16.87
C ARG A 125 -21.35 2.93 16.43
N ASP A 126 -20.37 3.09 17.30
CA ASP A 126 -18.95 2.90 16.97
C ASP A 126 -18.69 1.46 16.52
N LYS A 127 -19.26 0.46 17.22
CA LYS A 127 -19.16 -0.95 16.82
C LYS A 127 -19.82 -1.25 15.47
N LYS A 128 -21.00 -0.68 15.20
CA LYS A 128 -21.70 -0.85 13.92
C LYS A 128 -20.91 -0.19 12.78
N LEU A 129 -20.35 1.00 13.02
CA LEU A 129 -19.52 1.71 12.05
C LEU A 129 -18.22 0.96 11.73
N GLU A 130 -17.52 0.47 12.77
CA GLU A 130 -16.32 -0.36 12.65
C GLU A 130 -16.59 -1.62 11.82
N THR A 131 -17.69 -2.33 12.11
CA THR A 131 -18.09 -3.53 11.37
C THR A 131 -18.37 -3.20 9.90
N LEU A 132 -19.09 -2.11 9.64
CA LEU A 132 -19.41 -1.66 8.28
C LEU A 132 -18.13 -1.28 7.51
N HIS A 133 -17.20 -0.58 8.17
CA HIS A 133 -15.89 -0.24 7.60
C HIS A 133 -15.08 -1.49 7.24
N GLN A 134 -15.01 -2.48 8.12
CA GLN A 134 -14.30 -3.74 7.88
C GLN A 134 -14.90 -4.52 6.70
N GLN A 135 -16.22 -4.67 6.66
CA GLN A 135 -16.90 -5.36 5.56
C GLN A 135 -16.70 -4.65 4.21
N ARG A 136 -16.80 -3.33 4.19
CA ARG A 136 -16.55 -2.52 3.00
C ARG A 136 -15.12 -2.68 2.50
N LYS A 137 -14.13 -2.56 3.39
CA LYS A 137 -12.71 -2.73 3.07
C LYS A 137 -12.43 -4.10 2.45
N GLU A 138 -13.03 -5.16 2.99
CA GLU A 138 -12.86 -6.50 2.43
C GLU A 138 -13.52 -6.64 1.04
N ARG A 139 -14.71 -6.07 0.83
CA ARG A 139 -15.35 -6.02 -0.50
C ARG A 139 -14.48 -5.26 -1.51
N GLU A 140 -13.98 -4.09 -1.15
CA GLU A 140 -13.11 -3.27 -2.00
C GLU A 140 -11.81 -4.01 -2.33
N ARG A 141 -11.22 -4.72 -1.34
CA ARG A 141 -10.01 -5.54 -1.53
C ARG A 141 -10.25 -6.68 -2.52
N LEU A 142 -11.36 -7.40 -2.39
CA LEU A 142 -11.72 -8.50 -3.29
C LEU A 142 -11.95 -8.02 -4.72
N GLN A 143 -12.70 -6.93 -4.90
CA GLN A 143 -12.95 -6.35 -6.23
C GLN A 143 -11.66 -5.81 -6.88
N THR A 144 -10.77 -5.20 -6.09
CA THR A 144 -9.46 -4.76 -6.58
C THR A 144 -8.59 -5.95 -6.99
N ALA A 145 -8.58 -7.03 -6.21
CA ALA A 145 -7.83 -8.24 -6.53
C ALA A 145 -8.34 -8.93 -7.80
N GLU A 146 -9.66 -9.01 -7.99
CA GLU A 146 -10.28 -9.56 -9.20
C GLU A 146 -9.93 -8.71 -10.44
N LEU A 147 -10.00 -7.38 -10.31
CA LEU A 147 -9.59 -6.47 -11.39
C LEU A 147 -8.12 -6.67 -11.77
N LEU A 148 -7.22 -6.72 -10.79
CA LEU A 148 -5.79 -6.92 -11.02
C LEU A 148 -5.48 -8.27 -11.66
N ASP A 149 -6.15 -9.36 -11.23
CA ASP A 149 -5.98 -10.68 -11.84
C ASP A 149 -6.42 -10.68 -13.31
N ARG A 150 -7.55 -10.03 -13.62
CA ARG A 150 -8.01 -9.86 -15.00
C ARG A 150 -7.01 -9.07 -15.84
N GLN A 151 -6.55 -7.91 -15.35
CA GLN A 151 -5.57 -7.09 -16.04
C GLN A 151 -4.25 -7.83 -16.27
N ALA A 152 -3.78 -8.58 -15.27
CA ALA A 152 -2.57 -9.40 -15.39
C ALA A 152 -2.72 -10.49 -16.47
N LYS A 153 -3.88 -11.14 -16.55
CA LYS A 153 -4.18 -12.12 -17.62
C LYS A 153 -4.17 -11.47 -19.00
N GLU A 154 -4.84 -10.34 -19.16
CA GLU A 154 -4.86 -9.60 -20.42
C GLU A 154 -3.45 -9.16 -20.85
N MET A 155 -2.61 -8.70 -19.92
CA MET A 155 -1.21 -8.39 -20.20
C MET A 155 -0.42 -9.64 -20.60
N LEU A 156 -0.55 -10.75 -19.87
CA LEU A 156 0.13 -12.00 -20.21
C LEU A 156 -0.30 -12.55 -21.57
N ASP A 157 -1.56 -12.43 -21.92
CA ASP A 157 -2.07 -12.87 -23.22
C ASP A 157 -1.55 -11.99 -24.35
N LEU A 158 -1.40 -10.67 -24.12
CA LEU A 158 -0.71 -9.78 -25.05
C LEU A 158 0.75 -10.19 -25.29
N PHE A 159 1.47 -10.56 -24.22
CA PHE A 159 2.84 -11.09 -24.35
C PHE A 159 2.90 -12.44 -25.07
N LYS A 160 1.93 -13.34 -24.84
CA LYS A 160 1.86 -14.64 -25.54
C LYS A 160 1.63 -14.44 -27.03
N GLN A 161 0.68 -13.57 -27.41
CA GLN A 161 0.39 -13.26 -28.81
C GLN A 161 1.62 -12.73 -29.54
N ALA A 162 2.32 -11.76 -28.95
CA ALA A 162 3.51 -11.18 -29.58
C ALA A 162 4.68 -12.19 -29.72
N ARG A 163 4.77 -13.18 -28.84
CA ARG A 163 5.73 -14.29 -28.98
C ARG A 163 5.37 -15.24 -30.13
N VAL A 164 4.09 -15.58 -30.29
CA VAL A 164 3.62 -16.44 -31.39
C VAL A 164 3.83 -15.75 -32.74
N GLU A 165 3.52 -14.45 -32.83
CA GLU A 165 3.75 -13.66 -34.04
C GLU A 165 5.24 -13.56 -34.43
N CYS A 166 6.15 -13.52 -33.43
CA CYS A 166 7.60 -13.54 -33.69
C CYS A 166 8.13 -14.90 -34.17
N ASP A 167 7.46 -16.00 -33.86
CA ASP A 167 7.93 -17.37 -34.19
C ASP A 167 7.54 -17.77 -35.63
N ASP A 168 6.42 -17.25 -36.15
CA ASP A 168 5.94 -17.53 -37.51
C ASP A 168 6.68 -16.68 -38.59
N SER A 169 7.29 -15.55 -38.19
CA SER A 169 8.11 -14.72 -39.06
C SER A 169 9.59 -15.10 -39.01
N SER A 170 9.96 -16.22 -39.63
CA SER A 170 11.30 -16.52 -40.18
C SER A 170 12.49 -15.75 -39.58
N TYR A 171 13.09 -16.21 -38.48
CA TYR A 171 14.55 -16.13 -38.25
C TYR A 171 14.97 -17.10 -37.13
N ILE A 172 15.52 -18.23 -37.57
CA ILE A 172 16.40 -19.14 -36.83
C ILE A 172 17.41 -18.31 -36.01
N GLY A 173 17.39 -18.38 -34.68
CA GLY A 173 18.58 -18.06 -33.87
C GLY A 173 18.48 -17.03 -32.73
N SER A 174 17.31 -16.57 -32.30
CA SER A 174 17.25 -15.80 -31.03
C SER A 174 17.23 -16.77 -29.84
N PRO A 175 18.18 -16.71 -28.88
CA PRO A 175 18.19 -17.64 -27.75
C PRO A 175 16.94 -17.41 -26.91
N SER A 176 16.03 -18.39 -26.93
CA SER A 176 14.90 -18.48 -26.02
C SER A 176 15.43 -18.37 -24.58
N TYR A 177 15.14 -17.26 -23.90
CA TYR A 177 15.38 -17.17 -22.47
C TYR A 177 14.55 -18.28 -21.80
N PRO A 178 15.15 -19.17 -20.99
CA PRO A 178 14.41 -20.29 -20.43
C PRO A 178 13.24 -19.75 -19.60
N THR A 179 12.04 -20.30 -19.84
CA THR A 179 10.79 -19.94 -19.14
C THR A 179 10.84 -20.21 -17.64
N THR A 180 11.86 -20.94 -17.20
CA THR A 180 12.19 -21.19 -15.81
C THR A 180 13.63 -20.75 -15.57
N PRO A 181 13.91 -19.95 -14.52
CA PRO A 181 15.28 -19.61 -14.18
C PRO A 181 16.08 -20.90 -13.96
N PRO A 182 17.37 -20.95 -14.33
CA PRO A 182 18.20 -22.11 -14.04
C PRO A 182 18.20 -22.37 -12.53
N PRO A 183 18.21 -23.64 -12.10
CA PRO A 183 18.27 -23.97 -10.68
C PRO A 183 19.52 -23.34 -10.03
N PRO A 184 19.44 -22.89 -8.76
CA PRO A 184 20.59 -22.30 -8.09
C PRO A 184 21.74 -23.30 -8.07
N GLN A 185 22.88 -22.91 -8.62
CA GLN A 185 24.07 -23.76 -8.62
C GLN A 185 24.86 -23.53 -7.32
N PRO A 186 25.39 -24.60 -6.70
CA PRO A 186 26.27 -24.47 -5.56
C PRO A 186 27.54 -23.68 -5.94
N PRO A 187 28.19 -22.99 -4.99
CA PRO A 187 29.43 -22.28 -5.25
C PRO A 187 30.48 -23.22 -5.87
N ILE A 188 31.06 -22.79 -6.98
CA ILE A 188 32.03 -23.58 -7.77
C ILE A 188 33.38 -23.72 -7.08
N CYS A 189 33.65 -22.87 -6.10
CA CYS A 189 34.92 -22.81 -5.39
C CYS A 189 34.70 -22.64 -3.88
N SER A 190 35.63 -23.16 -3.10
CA SER A 190 35.65 -23.00 -1.65
C SER A 190 36.08 -21.58 -1.27
N LYS A 191 35.66 -21.09 -0.09
CA LYS A 191 36.18 -19.80 0.44
C LYS A 191 37.71 -19.76 0.49
N ARG A 192 38.39 -20.91 0.67
CA ARG A 192 39.86 -21.03 0.68
C ARG A 192 40.50 -20.77 -0.68
N GLU A 193 39.75 -20.91 -1.77
CA GLU A 193 40.22 -20.65 -3.13
C GLU A 193 40.06 -19.17 -3.52
N ILE A 194 39.11 -18.47 -2.89
CA ILE A 194 38.86 -17.03 -3.11
C ILE A 194 39.82 -16.18 -2.23
N TYR A 195 40.02 -16.60 -0.98
CA TYR A 195 40.85 -15.88 -0.01
C TYR A 195 42.15 -16.64 0.24
N THR A 196 43.10 -16.45 -0.67
CA THR A 196 44.49 -16.95 -0.54
C THR A 196 45.26 -16.30 0.60
N ASN A 197 44.81 -15.11 1.05
CA ASN A 197 45.41 -14.39 2.16
C ASN A 197 44.30 -13.97 3.14
N THR A 198 44.52 -14.09 4.45
CA THR A 198 43.60 -13.61 5.48
C THR A 198 43.81 -12.13 5.82
N MET A 199 44.91 -11.52 5.37
CA MET A 199 45.21 -10.10 5.63
C MET A 199 44.21 -9.14 4.96
N VAL A 200 43.47 -9.59 3.93
CA VAL A 200 42.38 -8.79 3.33
C VAL A 200 41.22 -8.51 4.28
N PHE A 201 41.15 -9.19 5.43
CA PHE A 201 40.14 -8.96 6.47
C PHE A 201 40.63 -8.02 7.58
N GLU A 202 41.93 -7.78 7.69
CA GLU A 202 42.54 -7.10 8.83
C GLU A 202 41.95 -5.70 9.06
N ALA A 203 41.75 -4.92 7.99
CA ALA A 203 41.16 -3.59 8.08
C ALA A 203 39.68 -3.61 8.52
N ILE A 204 38.92 -4.63 8.11
CA ILE A 204 37.50 -4.78 8.50
C ILE A 204 37.43 -5.24 9.96
N ASP A 205 38.27 -6.20 10.35
CA ASP A 205 38.37 -6.70 11.71
C ASP A 205 38.80 -5.60 12.68
N GLU A 206 39.76 -4.75 12.32
CA GLU A 206 40.16 -3.60 13.15
C GLU A 206 38.98 -2.67 13.42
N VAL A 207 38.20 -2.31 12.39
CA VAL A 207 37.02 -1.45 12.54
C VAL A 207 35.97 -2.13 13.43
N ALA A 208 35.71 -3.42 13.22
CA ALA A 208 34.76 -4.19 14.02
C ALA A 208 35.18 -4.31 15.49
N ILE A 209 36.46 -4.57 15.76
CA ILE A 209 37.03 -4.65 17.11
C ILE A 209 36.95 -3.28 17.79
N THR A 210 37.32 -2.21 17.09
CA THR A 210 37.28 -0.83 17.62
C THR A 210 35.84 -0.43 17.96
N MET A 211 34.87 -0.80 17.11
CA MET A 211 33.44 -0.59 17.34
C MET A 211 32.92 -1.41 18.53
N ALA A 212 33.37 -2.65 18.69
CA ALA A 212 32.98 -3.50 19.82
C ALA A 212 33.51 -2.97 21.18
N GLN A 213 34.58 -2.18 21.15
CA GLN A 213 35.19 -1.56 22.34
C GLN A 213 34.64 -0.16 22.65
N SER A 214 33.87 0.45 21.76
CA SER A 214 33.32 1.80 21.92
C SER A 214 31.87 1.78 22.36
N GLU A 215 31.45 2.81 23.11
CA GLU A 215 30.06 2.98 23.51
C GLU A 215 29.23 3.49 22.34
N ILE A 216 28.56 2.58 21.64
CA ILE A 216 27.61 2.91 20.57
C ILE A 216 26.20 2.93 21.14
N THR A 217 25.51 4.07 21.01
CA THR A 217 24.20 4.29 21.67
C THR A 217 23.01 3.87 20.80
N THR A 218 23.22 3.72 19.49
CA THR A 218 22.14 3.37 18.56
C THR A 218 22.59 2.42 17.46
N PHE A 219 21.69 1.51 17.05
CA PHE A 219 21.92 0.59 15.94
C PHE A 219 22.21 1.30 14.61
N THR A 220 21.60 2.47 14.39
CA THR A 220 21.84 3.25 13.16
C THR A 220 23.27 3.80 13.12
N GLU A 221 23.80 4.25 14.25
CA GLU A 221 25.18 4.70 14.38
C GLU A 221 26.15 3.54 14.16
N LEU A 222 25.88 2.37 14.77
CA LEU A 222 26.65 1.15 14.55
C LEU A 222 26.80 0.82 13.06
N ILE A 223 25.68 0.74 12.33
CA ILE A 223 25.68 0.38 10.90
C ILE A 223 26.38 1.43 10.05
N ARG A 224 26.15 2.73 10.32
CA ARG A 224 26.81 3.81 9.56
C ARG A 224 28.33 3.73 9.69
N THR A 225 28.84 3.46 10.88
CA THR A 225 30.28 3.44 11.12
C THR A 225 30.92 2.19 10.53
N LEU A 226 30.29 1.02 10.68
CA LEU A 226 30.76 -0.23 10.06
C LEU A 226 30.78 -0.15 8.53
N THR A 227 29.82 0.54 7.92
CA THR A 227 29.68 0.62 6.46
C THR A 227 30.33 1.85 5.82
N ALA A 228 30.89 2.78 6.61
CA ALA A 228 31.42 4.06 6.12
C ALA A 228 32.51 3.92 5.04
N ASN A 229 33.35 2.88 5.16
CA ASN A 229 34.46 2.62 4.24
C ASN A 229 34.15 1.57 3.16
N ALA A 230 32.93 1.02 3.14
CA ALA A 230 32.54 -0.01 2.17
C ALA A 230 32.23 0.62 0.80
N ARG A 231 33.00 0.22 -0.22
CA ARG A 231 32.92 0.71 -1.61
C ARG A 231 31.90 -0.04 -2.45
N ASN A 232 31.52 -1.24 -2.05
CA ASN A 232 30.59 -2.10 -2.77
C ASN A 232 29.63 -2.81 -1.80
N ASP A 233 28.52 -3.31 -2.32
CA ASP A 233 27.49 -3.96 -1.51
C ASP A 233 27.99 -5.27 -0.88
N ILE A 234 29.03 -5.89 -1.47
CA ILE A 234 29.70 -7.08 -0.93
C ILE A 234 30.43 -6.73 0.38
N GLU A 235 31.11 -5.59 0.44
CA GLU A 235 31.79 -5.09 1.63
C GLU A 235 30.81 -4.65 2.72
N LYS A 236 29.63 -4.13 2.36
CA LYS A 236 28.57 -3.79 3.33
C LYS A 236 27.87 -5.01 3.92
N ALA A 237 27.75 -6.08 3.12
CA ALA A 237 27.12 -7.33 3.53
C ALA A 237 28.03 -8.20 4.39
N ARG A 238 29.34 -8.01 4.27
CA ARG A 238 30.36 -8.58 5.15
C ARG A 238 30.31 -7.94 6.53
#